data_AF-A0ABD5CPJ9-F1
#
_entry.id   AF-A0ABD5CPJ9-F1
#
_cell.length_a   1.000
_cell.length_b   1.000
_cell.length_c   1.000
_cell.angle_alpha   90.00
_cell.angle_beta   90.00
_cell.angle_gamma   90.00
#
_symmetry.space_group_name_H-M   'P 1'
#
loop_
_entity.id
_entity.type
_entity.pdbx_description
1 polymer ?
#
loop_
_entity_poly.entity_id
_entity_poly.type
_entity_poly.pdbx_seq_one_letter_code
_entity_poly.pdbx_strand_id
1 'polypeptide(L)' 'MKTTAAHPLEYRADEADYFARQGEHGKAAYRRAVEATTGSTPTWAKRGKPGRKRRTSDPFLSRASGDY' A
#
# COMPACT_ATOMS: atom_id res chain seq x y z
N MET A 1 15.53 -19.56 2.16
CA MET A 1 15.73 -18.10 2.41
C MET A 1 15.33 -17.37 1.15
N LYS A 2 14.28 -16.53 1.16
CA LYS A 2 13.99 -15.66 0.00
C LYS A 2 15.02 -14.53 0.07
N THR A 3 16.02 -14.57 -0.80
CA THR A 3 16.82 -13.38 -1.08
C THR A 3 15.84 -12.37 -1.64
N THR A 4 15.39 -11.45 -0.81
CA THR A 4 14.67 -10.26 -1.25
C THR A 4 15.70 -9.43 -2.00
N ALA A 5 16.05 -9.85 -3.22
CA ALA A 5 16.86 -9.05 -4.11
C ALA A 5 16.19 -7.69 -4.20
N ALA A 6 16.92 -6.65 -3.77
CA ALA A 6 16.37 -5.30 -3.77
C ALA A 6 15.88 -4.99 -5.20
N HIS A 7 14.70 -4.38 -5.30
CA HIS A 7 14.11 -4.06 -6.59
C HIS A 7 15.11 -3.20 -7.40
N PRO A 8 15.29 -3.41 -8.71
CA PRO A 8 16.25 -2.62 -9.49
C PRO A 8 16.07 -1.09 -9.39
N LEU A 9 14.82 -0.64 -9.22
CA LEU A 9 14.44 0.77 -9.04
C LEU A 9 14.50 1.25 -7.58
N GLU A 10 14.92 0.42 -6.63
CA GLU A 10 14.99 0.81 -5.22
C GLU A 10 15.99 1.95 -4.98
N TYR A 11 17.05 2.00 -5.79
CA TYR A 11 18.16 2.97 -5.67
C TYR A 11 18.04 4.17 -6.61
N ARG A 12 16.91 4.30 -7.34
CA ARG A 12 16.66 5.37 -8.31
C ARG A 12 15.73 6.42 -7.70
N ALA A 13 16.33 7.45 -7.10
CA ALA A 13 15.59 8.51 -6.40
C ALA A 13 14.72 9.35 -7.35
N ASP A 14 15.16 9.52 -8.59
CA ASP A 14 14.42 10.17 -9.67
C ASP A 14 13.09 9.48 -9.99
N GLU A 15 13.08 8.15 -10.02
CA GLU A 15 11.86 7.35 -10.22
C GLU A 15 10.90 7.47 -9.03
N ALA A 16 11.44 7.47 -7.81
CA ALA A 16 10.65 7.67 -6.60
C ALA A 16 9.99 9.07 -6.59
N ASP A 17 10.72 10.11 -6.98
CA ASP A 17 10.22 11.48 -7.10
C ASP A 17 9.16 11.60 -8.21
N TYR A 18 9.42 10.99 -9.36
CA TYR A 18 8.45 10.94 -10.46
C TYR A 18 7.14 10.30 -10.01
N PHE A 19 7.22 9.15 -9.33
CA PHE A 19 6.05 8.47 -8.77
C PHE A 19 5.33 9.30 -7.72
N ALA A 20 6.06 9.99 -6.84
CA ALA A 20 5.48 10.82 -5.79
C ALA A 20 4.59 11.95 -6.36
N ARG A 21 5.04 12.57 -7.47
CA ARG A 21 4.33 13.64 -8.20
C ARG A 21 3.07 13.16 -8.93
N GLN A 22 2.93 11.86 -9.18
CA GLN A 22 1.76 11.34 -9.88
C GLN A 22 0.49 11.40 -9.03
N GLY A 23 -0.64 11.64 -9.69
CA GLY A 23 -1.97 11.43 -9.13
C GLY A 23 -2.29 9.95 -8.89
N GLU A 24 -3.46 9.66 -8.31
CA GLU A 24 -3.84 8.28 -7.93
C GLU A 24 -3.84 7.30 -9.11
N HIS A 25 -4.40 7.72 -10.25
CA HIS A 25 -4.43 6.92 -11.48
C HIS A 25 -3.02 6.70 -12.05
N GLY A 26 -2.17 7.74 -12.05
CA GLY A 26 -0.78 7.64 -12.48
C GLY A 26 0.03 6.66 -11.62
N LYS A 27 -0.14 6.72 -10.29
CA LYS A 27 0.47 5.76 -9.35
C LYS A 27 -0.02 4.33 -9.58
N ALA A 28 -1.29 4.14 -9.94
CA ALA A 28 -1.82 2.83 -10.27
C ALA A 28 -1.25 2.27 -11.58
N ALA A 29 -1.18 3.09 -12.63
CA ALA A 29 -0.59 2.74 -13.91
C ALA A 29 0.90 2.41 -13.77
N TYR A 30 1.66 3.25 -13.06
CA TYR A 30 3.09 3.05 -12.81
C TYR A 30 3.36 1.70 -12.14
N ARG A 31 2.63 1.37 -11.06
CA ARG A 31 2.77 0.07 -10.39
C ARG A 31 2.52 -1.10 -11.33
N ARG A 32 1.47 -1.04 -12.16
CA ARG A 32 1.16 -2.10 -13.14
C ARG A 32 2.26 -2.27 -14.17
N ALA A 33 2.80 -1.16 -14.69
CA ALA A 33 3.88 -1.19 -15.68
C ALA A 33 5.18 -1.76 -15.09
N VAL A 34 5.56 -1.32 -13.88
CA VAL A 34 6.75 -1.83 -13.20
C VAL A 34 6.57 -3.32 -12.88
N GLU A 35 5.45 -3.72 -12.29
CA GLU A 35 5.19 -5.13 -11.98
C GLU A 35 5.20 -6.02 -13.24
N ALA A 36 4.67 -5.54 -14.37
CA ALA A 36 4.70 -6.30 -15.63
C ALA A 36 6.12 -6.45 -16.22
N THR A 37 7.01 -5.51 -15.96
CA THR A 37 8.36 -5.47 -16.55
C THR A 37 9.43 -6.09 -15.64
N THR A 38 9.31 -5.92 -14.32
CA THR A 38 10.30 -6.39 -13.33
C THR A 38 9.77 -7.52 -12.44
N GLY A 39 8.48 -7.85 -12.53
CA GLY A 39 7.83 -8.89 -11.73
C GLY A 39 7.55 -8.49 -10.27
N SER A 40 7.90 -7.28 -9.85
CA SER A 40 7.63 -6.79 -8.48
C SER A 40 7.63 -5.27 -8.41
N THR A 41 7.13 -4.69 -7.31
CA THR A 41 7.15 -3.23 -7.10
C THR A 41 8.17 -2.82 -6.03
N PRO A 42 8.89 -1.70 -6.21
CA PRO A 42 9.82 -1.16 -5.21
C PRO A 42 9.09 -0.75 -3.93
N THR A 43 9.82 -0.65 -2.81
CA THR A 43 9.17 -0.47 -1.49
C THR A 43 8.46 0.88 -1.38
N TRP A 44 9.03 1.94 -1.96
CA TRP A 44 8.45 3.28 -2.00
C TRP A 44 7.16 3.35 -2.86
N ALA A 45 6.95 2.41 -3.79
CA ALA A 45 5.74 2.37 -4.64
C ALA A 45 4.61 1.51 -4.05
N LYS A 46 4.89 0.70 -3.01
CA LYS A 46 3.91 -0.23 -2.45
C LYS A 46 2.70 0.52 -1.90
N ARG A 47 1.51 -0.03 -2.12
CA ARG A 47 0.31 0.46 -1.45
C ARG A 47 0.45 0.19 0.05
N GLY A 48 0.24 1.22 0.87
CA GLY A 48 -0.02 1.00 2.29
C GLY A 48 -1.18 0.01 2.41
N LYS A 49 -1.03 -1.00 3.28
CA LYS A 49 -2.14 -1.93 3.57
C LYS A 49 -3.35 -1.06 3.93
N PRO A 50 -4.51 -1.22 3.27
CA PRO A 50 -5.71 -0.52 3.71
C PRO A 50 -6.00 -0.99 5.13
N GLY A 51 -5.63 -0.15 6.11
CA GLY A 51 -6.00 -0.36 7.48
C GLY A 51 -7.52 -0.36 7.52
N ARG A 52 -8.12 -1.50 7.87
CA ARG A 52 -9.55 -1.59 8.18
C ARG A 52 -9.80 -0.55 9.26
N LYS A 53 -10.47 0.57 8.94
CA LYS A 53 -10.96 1.50 9.97
C LYS A 53 -11.85 0.67 10.89
N ARG A 54 -11.39 0.39 12.12
CA ARG A 54 -12.27 -0.15 13.16
C ARG A 54 -13.38 0.88 13.32
N ARG A 55 -14.62 0.49 13.04
CA ARG A 55 -15.79 1.29 13.43
C ARG A 55 -15.80 1.29 14.95
N THR A 56 -15.53 2.44 15.56
CA THR A 56 -15.55 2.65 17.01
C THR A 56 -16.96 2.49 17.61
N SER A 57 -18.00 2.43 16.78
CA SER A 57 -19.38 2.20 17.20
C SER A 57 -19.95 0.98 16.49
N ASP A 58 -19.67 -0.21 17.00
CA ASP A 58 -20.55 -1.37 16.76
C ASP A 58 -21.63 -1.36 17.85
N PRO A 59 -22.85 -0.86 17.58
CA PRO A 59 -23.93 -0.80 18.58
C PRO A 59 -24.37 -2.19 19.07
N PHE A 60 -23.96 -3.25 18.37
CA PHE A 60 -24.30 -4.63 18.72
C PHE A 60 -23.58 -5.14 19.98
N LEU A 61 -22.40 -4.59 20.30
CA LEU A 61 -21.63 -4.98 21.50
C LEU A 61 -22.07 -4.25 22.78
N SER A 62 -22.89 -3.20 22.67
CA SER A 62 -23.28 -2.36 23.81
C SER A 62 -24.52 -2.87 24.56
N ARG A 63 -25.16 -3.95 24.09
CA ARG A 63 -26.40 -4.49 24.67
C ARG A 63 -26.18 -5.72 25.59
N ALA A 64 -24.93 -6.14 25.78
CA ALA A 64 -24.58 -7.30 26.59
C ALA A 64 -24.12 -6.96 28.02
N SER A 65 -23.87 -5.69 28.34
CA SER A 65 -23.67 -5.20 29.71
C SER A 65 -25.01 -4.77 30.28
N GLY A 66 -25.69 -5.71 30.95
CA GLY A 66 -26.90 -5.45 31.69
C GLY A 66 -26.62 -4.55 32.88
N ASP A 67 -27.15 -3.33 32.83
CA ASP A 67 -27.43 -2.50 33.97
C ASP A 67 -28.90 -2.09 33.87
N TYR A 68 -29.78 -2.89 34.47
CA TYR A 68 -31.09 -2.50 35.01
C TYR A 68 -31.59 -3.60 35.94
#